data_AF-A0A2G9T898-F1
#
_entry.id   AF-A0A2G9T898-F1
#
_cell.length_a   1.000
_cell.length_b   1.000
_cell.length_c   1.000
_cell.angle_alpha   90.00
_cell.angle_beta   90.00
_cell.angle_gamma   90.00
#
_symmetry.space_group_name_H-M   'P 1'
#
loop_
_entity.id
_entity.type
_entity.pdbx_description
1 polymer ?
#
loop_
_entity_poly.entity_id
_entity_poly.type
_entity_poly.pdbx_seq_one_letter_code
_entity_poly.pdbx_strand_id
1 'polypeptide(L)' 'MASFSQYLTKEKEDELRQIADALVVPGKGILAADESIATFAKRIKKLNLKSTEEL' A
#
# COMPACT_ATOMS: atom_id res chain seq x y z
N MET A 1 -14.84 -6.79 -33.39
CA MET A 1 -14.80 -6.88 -31.90
C MET A 1 -13.35 -6.84 -31.49
N ALA A 2 -12.96 -5.96 -30.58
CA ALA A 2 -11.61 -5.95 -30.05
C ALA A 2 -11.38 -7.23 -29.24
N SER A 3 -10.35 -8.00 -29.59
CA SER A 3 -9.85 -9.10 -28.77
C SER A 3 -8.68 -8.56 -27.96
N PHE A 4 -8.80 -8.60 -26.63
CA PHE A 4 -7.72 -8.23 -25.73
C PHE A 4 -6.95 -9.48 -25.36
N SER A 5 -5.62 -9.40 -25.38
CA SER A 5 -4.80 -10.50 -24.87
C SER A 5 -5.09 -10.73 -23.39
N GLN A 6 -5.24 -12.00 -23.02
CA GLN A 6 -5.34 -12.40 -21.63
C GLN A 6 -3.93 -12.32 -21.00
N TYR A 7 -3.69 -11.30 -20.17
CA TYR A 7 -2.37 -11.05 -19.55
C TYR A 7 -2.12 -11.87 -18.28
N LEU A 8 -3.20 -12.32 -17.62
CA LEU A 8 -3.15 -13.07 -16.37
C LEU A 8 -3.93 -14.37 -16.51
N THR A 9 -3.45 -15.41 -15.85
CA THR A 9 -4.26 -16.62 -15.68
C THR A 9 -5.46 -16.30 -14.79
N LYS A 10 -6.51 -17.12 -14.88
CA LYS A 10 -7.72 -16.92 -14.09
C LYS A 10 -7.42 -16.93 -12.59
N GLU A 11 -6.51 -17.79 -12.17
CA GLU A 11 -6.10 -17.94 -10.77
C GLU A 11 -5.45 -16.67 -10.23
N LYS A 12 -4.60 -16.01 -11.02
CA LYS A 12 -3.99 -14.72 -10.63
C LYS A 12 -5.00 -13.58 -10.60
N GLU A 13 -5.97 -13.59 -11.51
CA GLU A 13 -7.05 -12.61 -11.52
C GLU A 13 -7.94 -12.75 -10.28
N ASP A 14 -8.31 -13.98 -9.93
CA ASP A 14 -9.12 -14.28 -8.75
C ASP A 14 -8.39 -13.93 -7.45
N GLU A 15 -7.09 -14.20 -7.37
CA GLU A 15 -6.24 -13.80 -6.24
C GLU A 15 -6.20 -12.26 -6.05
N LEU A 16 -5.93 -11.51 -7.12
CA LEU A 16 -5.91 -10.05 -7.07
C LEU A 16 -7.27 -9.47 -6.67
N ARG A 17 -8.37 -10.06 -7.17
CA ARG A 17 -9.74 -9.65 -6.84
C ARG A 17 -10.02 -9.87 -5.35
N GLN A 18 -9.66 -11.03 -4.81
CA GLN A 18 -9.81 -11.32 -3.38
C GLN A 18 -9.02 -10.35 -2.49
N ILE A 19 -7.78 -10.03 -2.87
CA ILE A 19 -6.96 -9.05 -2.14
C ILE A 19 -7.62 -7.67 -2.18
N ALA A 20 -8.07 -7.22 -3.36
CA ALA A 20 -8.72 -5.92 -3.51
C ALA A 20 -10.00 -5.82 -2.67
N ASP A 21 -10.83 -6.86 -2.67
CA ASP A 21 -12.06 -6.90 -1.86
C ASP A 21 -11.74 -6.84 -0.36
N ALA A 22 -10.67 -7.51 0.08
CA ALA A 22 -10.22 -7.48 1.48
C ALA A 22 -9.70 -6.09 1.91
N LEU A 23 -9.10 -5.32 0.99
CA LEU A 23 -8.61 -3.96 1.25
C LEU A 23 -9.74 -2.94 1.45
N VAL A 24 -10.92 -3.17 0.86
CA VAL A 24 -12.02 -2.19 0.80
C VAL A 24 -13.26 -2.59 1.60
N VAL A 25 -13.15 -3.55 2.51
CA VAL A 25 -14.29 -3.99 3.32
C VAL A 25 -14.88 -2.84 4.15
N PRO A 26 -16.22 -2.76 4.31
CA PRO A 26 -16.86 -1.70 5.08
C PRO A 26 -16.31 -1.59 6.51
N GLY A 27 -16.00 -0.37 6.93
CA GLY A 27 -15.46 -0.09 8.26
C GLY A 27 -13.96 -0.34 8.41
N LYS A 28 -13.24 -0.70 7.34
CA LYS A 28 -11.77 -0.72 7.31
C LYS A 28 -11.23 0.30 6.31
N GLY A 29 -9.94 0.61 6.46
CA GLY A 29 -9.19 1.49 5.57
C GLY A 29 -7.70 1.13 5.58
N ILE A 30 -6.91 1.85 4.78
CA ILE A 30 -5.47 1.61 4.60
C ILE A 30 -4.69 2.69 5.35
N LEU A 31 -3.73 2.28 6.18
CA LEU A 31 -2.75 3.19 6.78
C LEU A 31 -1.56 3.36 5.83
N ALA A 32 -1.41 4.55 5.27
CA ALA A 32 -0.23 4.92 4.49
C ALA A 32 0.95 5.24 5.44
N ALA A 33 1.81 4.24 5.67
CA ALA A 33 3.04 4.34 6.46
C ALA A 33 4.30 4.25 5.59
N ASP A 34 4.18 4.54 4.29
CA ASP A 34 5.20 4.48 3.25
C ASP A 34 6.01 5.79 3.13
N GLU A 35 6.18 6.50 4.25
CA GLU A 35 6.92 7.75 4.26
C GLU A 35 8.38 7.53 3.88
N SER A 36 8.89 8.35 2.95
CA SER A 36 10.32 8.37 2.69
C SER A 36 11.09 8.82 3.92
N ILE A 37 12.34 8.36 4.05
CA ILE A 37 13.24 8.73 5.16
C ILE A 37 13.28 10.25 5.38
N ALA A 38 13.33 11.03 4.29
CA ALA A 38 13.34 12.49 4.37
C ALA A 38 12.03 13.08 4.92
N THR A 39 10.89 12.49 4.59
CA THR A 39 9.57 12.92 5.08
C THR A 39 9.40 12.55 6.54
N PHE A 40 9.78 11.33 6.88
CA PHE A 40 9.77 10.80 8.22
C PHE A 40 10.67 11.61 9.16
N ALA A 41 11.91 11.92 8.76
CA ALA A 41 12.83 12.74 9.54
C ALA A 41 12.26 14.13 9.85
N LYS A 42 11.55 14.76 8.91
CA LYS A 42 10.85 16.04 9.14
C LYS A 42 9.74 15.89 10.17
N ARG A 43 9.05 14.75 10.21
CA ARG A 43 7.97 14.45 11.17
C ARG A 43 8.52 14.24 12.56
N ILE A 44 9.53 13.38 12.70
CA ILE A 44 10.20 13.05 13.97
C ILE A 44 10.89 14.28 14.58
N LYS A 45 11.49 15.15 13.76
CA LYS A 45 12.08 16.41 14.24
C LYS A 45 11.05 17.32 14.94
N LYS A 46 9.79 17.32 14.53
CA LYS A 46 8.72 18.09 15.22
C LYS A 46 8.42 17.57 16.62
N LEU A 47 8.78 16.31 16.90
CA LEU A 47 8.65 15.67 18.19
C LEU A 47 9.93 15.82 19.05
N ASN A 48 10.91 16.60 18.58
CA ASN A 48 12.24 16.76 19.19
C ASN A 48 13.02 15.43 19.31
N LEU A 49 12.72 14.47 18.44
CA LEU A 49 13.41 13.19 18.35
C LEU A 49 14.43 13.21 17.19
N LYS A 50 15.41 12.31 17.26
CA LYS A 50 16.38 12.08 16.18
C LYS A 50 15.88 10.94 15.29
N SER A 51 15.88 11.14 13.97
CA SER A 51 15.60 10.07 13.03
C SER A 51 16.81 9.14 12.95
N THR A 52 16.63 7.87 13.32
CA THR A 52 17.62 6.81 13.20
C THR A 52 17.01 5.64 12.43
N GLU A 53 17.72 4.54 12.25
CA GLU A 53 17.13 3.37 11.59
C GLU A 53 16.16 2.64 12.53
N GLU A 54 16.48 2.62 13.82
CA GLU A 54 15.65 2.07 14.89
C GLU A 54 14.44 2.93 15.22
N LEU A 55 14.42 4.18 14.72
CA LEU A 55 13.42 5.20 15.05
C LEU A 55 13.02 6.00 13.82
#